data_AF-A0A024P4J7-F1
#
_entry.id   AF-A0A024P4J7-F1
#
_cell.length_a   1.000
_cell.length_b   1.000
_cell.length_c   1.000
_cell.angle_alpha   90.00
_cell.angle_beta   90.00
_cell.angle_gamma   90.00
#
_symmetry.space_group_name_H-M   'P 1'
#
loop_
_entity.id
_entity.type
_entity.pdbx_description
1 polymer ?
#
loop_
_entity_poly.entity_id
_entity_poly.type
_entity_poly.pdbx_seq_one_letter_code
_entity_poly.pdbx_strand_id
1 'polypeptide(L)' 'MKNHLRKAVESMREHYIQKLIDAGMYQSTDETLQSLTLTELETLASRIDHPQ' A
#
# COMPACT_ATOMS: atom_id res chain seq x y z
N MET A 1 -7.09 -22.91 10.02
CA MET A 1 -5.73 -22.30 10.00
C MET A 1 -5.21 -21.99 8.59
N LYS A 2 -6.05 -21.56 7.62
CA LYS A 2 -5.58 -21.30 6.23
C LYS A 2 -5.57 -19.83 5.78
N ASN A 3 -5.98 -18.89 6.64
CA ASN A 3 -6.16 -17.48 6.22
C ASN A 3 -5.33 -16.47 7.01
N HIS A 4 -4.46 -16.88 7.94
CA HIS A 4 -3.62 -15.93 8.68
C HIS A 4 -2.62 -15.22 7.76
N LEU A 5 -2.02 -15.97 6.83
CA LEU A 5 -1.10 -15.40 5.84
C LEU A 5 -1.82 -14.41 4.91
N ARG A 6 -3.00 -14.79 4.41
CA ARG A 6 -3.82 -13.91 3.55
C ARG A 6 -4.21 -12.62 4.27
N LYS A 7 -4.71 -12.74 5.51
CA LYS A 7 -5.06 -11.57 6.32
C LYS A 7 -3.87 -10.67 6.61
N ALA A 8 -2.70 -11.23 6.89
CA ALA A 8 -1.49 -10.45 7.11
C ALA A 8 -1.09 -9.67 5.84
N VAL A 9 -1.13 -10.33 4.68
CA VAL A 9 -0.85 -9.70 3.39
C VAL A 9 -1.86 -8.60 3.06
N GLU A 10 -3.14 -8.85 3.28
CA GLU A 10 -4.21 -7.85 3.11
C GLU A 10 -4.01 -6.65 4.04
N SER A 11 -3.68 -6.89 5.32
CA SER A 11 -3.42 -5.82 6.30
C SER A 11 -2.18 -4.99 5.91
N MET A 12 -1.12 -5.62 5.41
CA MET A 12 0.07 -4.91 4.91
C MET A 12 -0.27 -4.08 3.67
N ARG A 13 -1.10 -4.62 2.78
CA ARG A 13 -1.54 -3.91 1.59
C ARG A 13 -2.33 -2.66 1.95
N GLU A 14 -3.30 -2.78 2.84
CA GLU A 14 -4.10 -1.66 3.34
C GLU A 14 -3.22 -0.61 4.03
N HIS A 15 -2.23 -1.03 4.82
CA HIS A 15 -1.28 -0.13 5.47
C HIS A 15 -0.52 0.74 4.45
N TYR A 16 0.02 0.15 3.38
CA TYR A 16 0.73 0.93 2.36
C TYR A 16 -0.20 1.83 1.55
N ILE A 17 -1.42 1.37 1.23
CA ILE A 17 -2.42 2.20 0.54
C ILE A 17 -2.75 3.44 1.38
N GLN A 18 -3.02 3.26 2.67
CA GLN A 18 -3.30 4.39 3.58
C GLN A 18 -2.09 5.32 3.66
N LYS A 19 -0.87 4.80 3.81
CA LYS A 19 0.34 5.61 3.84
C LYS A 19 0.53 6.47 2.58
N LEU A 20 0.22 5.93 1.40
CA LEU A 20 0.30 6.64 0.13
C LEU A 20 -0.75 7.75 0.01
N ILE A 21 -1.96 7.51 0.54
CA ILE A 21 -3.04 8.50 0.60
C ILE A 21 -2.69 9.60 1.61
N ASP A 22 -2.21 9.24 2.79
CA ASP A 22 -1.84 10.17 3.87
C ASP A 22 -0.67 11.08 3.47
N ALA A 23 0.25 10.57 2.64
CA ALA A 23 1.32 11.36 2.05
C ALA A 23 0.84 12.32 0.93
N GLY A 24 -0.44 12.26 0.54
CA GLY A 24 -1.01 13.08 -0.53
C GLY A 24 -0.57 12.68 -1.93
N MET A 25 0.08 11.52 -2.09
CA MET A 25 0.57 11.03 -3.39
C MET A 25 -0.55 10.48 -4.26
N TYR A 26 -1.61 9.95 -3.64
CA TYR A 26 -2.75 9.33 -4.32
C TYR A 26 -4.07 9.66 -3.62
N GLN A 27 -5.17 9.54 -4.35
CA GLN A 27 -6.51 9.70 -3.80
C GLN A 27 -7.11 8.34 -3.41
N SER A 28 -7.98 8.34 -2.39
CA SER A 28 -8.68 7.13 -1.96
C SER A 28 -9.62 6.54 -3.03
N THR A 29 -10.02 7.35 -4.01
CA THR A 29 -10.85 6.94 -5.16
C THR A 29 -10.03 6.45 -6.35
N ASP A 30 -8.70 6.47 -6.25
CA ASP A 30 -7.83 6.08 -7.33
C ASP A 30 -7.83 4.55 -7.47
N GLU A 31 -8.52 4.04 -8.49
CA GLU A 31 -8.60 2.61 -8.78
C GLU A 31 -7.22 2.00 -9.07
N THR A 32 -6.25 2.84 -9.47
CA THR A 32 -4.88 2.39 -9.70
C THR A 32 -4.25 1.83 -8.42
N LEU A 33 -4.46 2.45 -7.25
CA LEU A 33 -3.98 1.94 -5.96
C LEU A 33 -4.49 0.52 -5.66
N GLN A 34 -5.74 0.24 -6.03
CA GLN A 34 -6.38 -1.06 -5.84
C GLN A 34 -5.96 -2.09 -6.88
N SER A 35 -5.28 -1.69 -7.95
CA SER A 35 -4.69 -2.59 -8.94
C SER A 35 -3.24 -2.97 -8.61
N LEU A 36 -2.55 -2.19 -7.76
CA LEU A 36 -1.16 -2.43 -7.41
C LEU A 36 -0.97 -3.66 -6.53
N THR A 37 0.14 -4.34 -6.78
CA THR A 37 0.65 -5.43 -5.96
C THR A 37 1.29 -4.91 -4.68
N LEU A 38 1.47 -5.78 -3.68
CA LEU A 38 2.06 -5.40 -2.39
C LEU A 38 3.48 -4.80 -2.55
N THR A 39 4.30 -5.39 -3.42
CA THR A 39 5.68 -4.93 -3.66
C THR A 39 5.73 -3.57 -4.34
N GLU A 40 4.79 -3.27 -5.23
CA GLU A 40 4.68 -1.94 -5.86
C GLU A 40 4.29 -0.88 -4.82
N LEU A 41 3.30 -1.18 -3.97
CA LEU A 41 2.90 -0.31 -2.88
C LEU A 41 4.04 -0.05 -1.90
N GLU A 42 4.80 -1.09 -1.53
CA GLU A 42 5.99 -0.98 -0.68
C GLU A 42 7.08 -0.11 -1.32
N THR A 43 7.32 -0.26 -2.63
CA THR A 43 8.29 0.54 -3.37
C THR A 43 7.90 2.02 -3.39
N LEU A 44 6.62 2.31 -3.62
CA LEU A 44 6.09 3.68 -3.59
C LEU A 44 6.15 4.28 -2.18
N ALA A 45 5.77 3.50 -1.17
CA ALA A 45 5.86 3.91 0.24
C ALA A 45 7.31 4.21 0.66
N SER A 46 8.27 3.39 0.22
CA SER A 46 9.70 3.60 0.52
C SER A 46 10.26 4.90 -0.08
N ARG A 47 9.69 5.39 -1.19
CA ARG A 47 10.04 6.70 -1.78
C ARG A 47 9.51 7.87 -0.96
N ILE A 48 8.44 7.68 -0.19
CA ILE A 48 7.94 8.68 0.75
C ILE A 48 8.87 8.79 1.97
N ASP A 49 9.33 7.66 2.51
CA ASP A 49 10.22 7.67 3.68
C ASP A 49 11.63 8.21 3.35
N HIS A 50 12.08 8.09 2.10
CA HIS A 50 13.36 8.59 1.64
C HIS A 50 13.19 9.59 0.49
N PRO A 51 12.88 10.87 0.79
CA PRO A 51 12.98 11.94 -0.19
C PRO A 51 14.47 12.12 -0.53
N GLN A 52 14.87 11.68 -1.73
CA GLN A 52 16.13 12.07 -2.36
C GLN A 52 15.99 13.49 -2.92
#